data_AF-A0A9E1N228-F1
#
_entry.id   AF-A0A9E1N228-F1
#
_cell.length_a   1.000
_cell.length_b   1.000
_cell.length_c   1.000
_cell.angle_alpha   90.00
_cell.angle_beta   90.00
_cell.angle_gamma   90.00
#
_symmetry.space_group_name_H-M   'P 1'
#
loop_
_entity.id
_entity.type
_entity.pdbx_description
1 polymer ?
#
loop_
_entity_poly.entity_id
_entity_poly.type
_entity_poly.pdbx_seq_one_letter_code
_entity_poly.pdbx_strand_id
1 'polypeptide(L)'
;MGNNCDNCDYVENPDQSDRDSDQVGDVCDNCPDVYNPIVLPYNEQVDSDDDSIGDECDNCPLVANLAQTDADDDPSSVLLPPSGNLSVYPA
;
A
#
# COMPACT_ATOMS: atom_id res chain seq x y z
N MET A 1 23.84 -0.22 0.33
CA MET A 1 24.25 -0.38 1.73
C MET A 1 23.62 -1.72 2.16
N GLY A 2 23.61 -2.13 3.42
CA GLY A 2 23.18 -3.49 3.79
C GLY A 2 23.72 -3.81 5.17
N ASN A 3 23.25 -3.05 6.15
CA ASN A 3 23.52 -3.26 7.56
C ASN A 3 22.20 -3.11 8.35
N ASN A 4 22.25 -3.26 9.66
CA ASN A 4 21.11 -3.19 10.58
C ASN A 4 20.39 -1.82 10.65
N CYS A 5 20.80 -0.85 9.82
CA CYS A 5 20.19 0.46 9.72
C CYS A 5 19.71 0.76 8.29
N ASP A 6 19.74 -0.21 7.38
CA ASP A 6 19.19 -0.06 6.02
C ASP A 6 17.68 -0.36 6.04
N ASN A 7 16.84 0.62 5.71
CA ASN A 7 15.39 0.46 5.63
C ASN A 7 14.89 0.06 4.23
N CYS A 8 15.79 -0.13 3.26
CA CYS A 8 15.47 -0.66 1.93
C CYS A 8 16.53 -1.65 1.44
N ASP A 9 16.33 -2.96 1.72
CA ASP A 9 17.30 -4.03 1.43
C ASP A 9 17.80 -4.07 -0.03
N TYR A 10 16.95 -3.70 -0.99
CA TYR A 10 17.21 -3.87 -2.43
C TYR A 10 17.28 -2.56 -3.22
N VAL A 11 17.00 -1.42 -2.59
CA VAL A 11 16.92 -0.12 -3.26
C VAL A 11 17.86 0.86 -2.56
N GLU A 12 18.75 1.49 -3.32
CA GLU A 12 19.67 2.48 -2.75
C GLU A 12 18.93 3.78 -2.38
N ASN A 13 18.89 4.10 -1.09
CA ASN A 13 18.39 5.36 -0.53
C ASN A 13 19.37 5.92 0.51
N PRO A 14 20.39 6.70 0.09
CA PRO A 14 21.43 7.19 0.99
C PRO A 14 20.94 8.10 2.12
N ASP A 15 19.77 8.71 1.96
CA ASP A 15 19.11 9.54 2.96
C ASP A 15 18.34 8.73 4.01
N GLN A 16 18.04 7.45 3.74
CA GLN A 16 17.29 6.56 4.62
C GLN A 16 15.99 7.21 5.11
N SER A 17 15.32 7.94 4.21
CA SER A 17 14.03 8.56 4.51
C SER A 17 12.99 7.49 4.82
N ASP A 18 12.21 7.72 5.86
CA ASP A 18 11.13 6.88 6.40
C ASP A 18 10.17 7.85 7.10
N ARG A 19 9.20 8.36 6.33
CA ARG A 19 8.35 9.49 6.73
C ARG A 19 7.29 9.12 7.74
N ASP A 20 6.83 7.89 7.73
CA ASP A 20 5.77 7.37 8.58
C ASP A 20 6.29 6.54 9.77
N SER A 21 7.59 6.26 9.79
CA SER A 21 8.32 5.55 10.86
C SER A 21 7.92 4.08 11.00
N ASP A 22 7.63 3.40 9.90
CA ASP A 22 7.27 1.98 9.87
C ASP A 22 8.48 1.02 9.73
N GLN A 23 9.68 1.57 9.50
CA GLN A 23 10.96 0.90 9.25
C GLN A 23 11.17 0.40 7.80
N VAL A 24 10.30 0.81 6.88
CA VAL A 24 10.46 0.66 5.43
C VAL A 24 10.84 2.04 4.86
N GLY A 25 11.86 2.10 4.02
CA GLY A 25 12.27 3.39 3.47
C GLY A 25 11.31 3.89 2.40
N ASP A 26 11.10 5.21 2.32
CA ASP A 26 10.16 5.86 1.40
C ASP A 26 10.24 5.40 -0.07
N VAL A 27 11.40 4.92 -0.53
CA VAL A 27 11.63 4.48 -1.92
C VAL A 27 11.20 3.03 -2.18
N CYS A 28 11.03 2.24 -1.12
CA CYS A 28 10.61 0.85 -1.16
C CYS A 28 9.29 0.61 -0.38
N ASP A 29 8.68 1.70 0.08
CA ASP A 29 7.43 1.73 0.81
C ASP A 29 6.23 1.94 -0.14
N ASN A 30 5.23 1.05 -0.09
CA ASN A 30 3.99 1.17 -0.87
C ASN A 30 2.94 2.09 -0.22
N CYS A 31 3.21 2.61 0.98
CA CYS A 31 2.46 3.68 1.66
C CYS A 31 3.38 4.70 2.38
N PRO A 32 4.20 5.51 1.67
CA PRO A 32 5.22 6.40 2.27
C PRO A 32 4.78 7.45 3.28
N ASP A 33 3.48 7.62 3.49
CA ASP A 33 2.89 8.58 4.40
C ASP A 33 1.89 7.92 5.39
N VAL A 34 1.75 6.58 5.38
CA VAL A 34 0.80 5.82 6.21
C VAL A 34 1.45 4.54 6.73
N TYR A 35 1.71 4.52 8.04
CA TYR A 35 2.36 3.40 8.75
C TYR A 35 1.79 2.02 8.37
N ASN A 36 2.61 1.19 7.71
CA ASN A 36 2.24 -0.14 7.24
C ASN A 36 3.44 -1.12 7.24
N PRO A 37 3.99 -1.45 8.41
CA PRO A 37 5.26 -2.16 8.53
C PRO A 37 5.21 -3.57 7.92
N ILE A 38 6.37 -4.04 7.46
CA ILE A 38 6.55 -5.42 7.03
C ILE A 38 6.09 -6.41 8.12
N VAL A 39 5.17 -7.30 7.74
CA VAL A 39 4.66 -8.37 8.60
C VAL A 39 5.28 -9.72 8.25
N LEU A 40 5.79 -10.39 9.28
CA LEU A 40 6.32 -11.76 9.17
C LEU A 40 5.14 -12.73 9.06
N PRO A 41 5.21 -13.79 8.24
CA PRO A 41 6.41 -14.32 7.58
C PRO A 41 6.66 -13.81 6.14
N TYR A 42 5.82 -12.90 5.62
CA TYR A 42 5.82 -12.55 4.20
C TYR A 42 6.95 -11.58 3.81
N ASN A 43 7.49 -10.84 4.79
CA ASN A 43 8.65 -9.94 4.61
C ASN A 43 8.42 -8.88 3.50
N GLU A 44 7.18 -8.45 3.34
CA GLU A 44 6.72 -7.44 2.40
C GLU A 44 5.57 -6.65 3.04
N GLN A 45 5.34 -5.44 2.53
CA GLN A 45 4.11 -4.69 2.80
C GLN A 45 2.99 -5.26 1.94
N VAL A 46 1.77 -5.30 2.48
CA VAL A 46 0.64 -5.94 1.80
C VAL A 46 0.10 -5.00 0.71
N ASP A 47 -0.13 -5.56 -0.47
CA ASP A 47 -0.81 -4.97 -1.62
C ASP A 47 -1.65 -6.10 -2.23
N SER A 48 -2.96 -6.10 -1.92
CA SER A 48 -3.86 -7.22 -2.18
C SER A 48 -4.35 -7.29 -3.63
N ASP A 49 -4.20 -6.22 -4.41
CA ASP A 49 -4.64 -6.16 -5.81
C ASP A 49 -3.52 -5.86 -6.83
N ASP A 50 -2.27 -5.79 -6.35
CA ASP A 50 -1.04 -5.61 -7.11
C ASP A 50 -1.02 -4.29 -7.91
N ASP A 51 -1.56 -3.21 -7.36
CA ASP A 51 -1.59 -1.90 -8.01
C ASP A 51 -0.46 -0.95 -7.62
N SER A 52 0.43 -1.39 -6.74
CA SER A 52 1.56 -0.67 -6.16
C SER A 52 1.22 0.32 -5.03
N ILE A 53 -0.02 0.33 -4.56
CA ILE A 53 -0.46 1.05 -3.37
C ILE A 53 -0.75 0.03 -2.27
N GLY A 54 -0.21 0.22 -1.07
CA GLY A 54 -0.42 -0.74 0.01
C GLY A 54 -1.84 -0.70 0.58
N ASP A 55 -2.32 -1.82 1.10
CA ASP A 55 -3.68 -1.99 1.63
C ASP A 55 -4.08 -0.90 2.67
N GLU A 56 -3.11 -0.37 3.43
CA GLU A 56 -3.35 0.65 4.45
C GLU A 56 -3.57 2.06 3.89
N CYS A 57 -3.08 2.34 2.68
CA CYS A 57 -3.23 3.64 1.99
C CYS A 57 -4.02 3.55 0.67
N ASP A 58 -4.44 2.35 0.28
CA ASP A 58 -5.29 2.13 -0.87
C ASP A 58 -6.77 2.39 -0.52
N ASN A 59 -7.41 3.26 -1.30
CA ASN A 59 -8.82 3.54 -1.17
C ASN A 59 -9.71 2.42 -1.72
N CYS A 60 -9.16 1.43 -2.42
CA CYS A 60 -9.86 0.25 -2.93
C CYS A 60 -8.97 -1.01 -2.85
N PRO A 61 -8.65 -1.56 -1.66
CA PRO A 61 -7.62 -2.61 -1.46
C PRO A 61 -7.78 -3.94 -2.23
N LEU A 62 -8.86 -4.11 -2.99
CA LEU A 62 -9.15 -5.33 -3.76
C LEU A 62 -9.41 -5.03 -5.24
N VAL A 63 -9.24 -3.78 -5.68
CA VAL A 63 -9.54 -3.35 -7.04
C VAL A 63 -8.53 -2.30 -7.53
N ALA A 64 -7.55 -2.79 -8.28
CA ALA A 64 -6.42 -2.00 -8.75
C ALA A 64 -6.82 -0.65 -9.35
N ASN A 65 -6.37 0.43 -8.73
CA ASN A 65 -6.73 1.78 -9.09
C ASN A 65 -5.65 2.83 -8.79
N LEU A 66 -4.35 2.50 -8.87
CA LEU A 66 -3.11 3.30 -8.75
C LEU A 66 -3.21 4.84 -8.70
N ALA A 67 -4.05 5.45 -9.53
CA ALA A 67 -4.34 6.88 -9.45
C ALA A 67 -5.16 7.29 -8.21
N GLN A 68 -5.61 6.33 -7.39
CA GLN A 68 -6.40 6.50 -6.17
C GLN A 68 -7.58 7.46 -6.39
N THR A 69 -8.18 7.36 -7.57
CA THR A 69 -9.22 8.28 -8.01
C THR A 69 -10.54 7.90 -7.36
N ASP A 70 -10.99 8.74 -6.44
CA ASP A 70 -12.35 8.71 -5.91
C ASP A 70 -13.31 9.23 -6.99
N ALA A 71 -13.94 8.32 -7.72
CA ALA A 71 -14.82 8.66 -8.83
C ALA A 71 -16.27 8.97 -8.39
N ASP A 72 -16.63 8.64 -7.15
CA ASP A 72 -17.98 8.75 -6.61
C ASP A 72 -18.10 9.57 -5.31
N ASP A 73 -17.01 10.22 -4.86
CA ASP A 73 -16.92 11.00 -3.62
C ASP A 73 -17.35 10.15 -2.39
N ASP A 74 -17.17 8.83 -2.44
CA ASP A 74 -17.43 7.93 -1.32
C ASP A 74 -16.12 7.63 -0.57
N PRO A 75 -15.97 8.09 0.68
CA PRO A 75 -14.77 7.85 1.49
C PRO A 75 -14.58 6.36 1.86
N SER A 76 -15.42 5.44 1.37
CA SER A 76 -15.35 4.00 1.60
C SER A 76 -15.45 3.21 0.28
N SER A 77 -14.39 3.19 -0.52
CA SER A 77 -13.97 2.00 -1.28
C SER A 77 -15.07 1.12 -1.91
N VAL A 78 -16.00 1.67 -2.69
CA VAL A 78 -16.83 0.81 -3.55
C VAL A 78 -16.74 1.30 -4.97
N LEU A 79 -15.79 0.73 -5.72
CA LEU A 79 -15.98 0.57 -7.15
C LEU A 79 -17.21 -0.32 -7.37
N LEU A 80 -18.40 0.29 -7.31
CA LEU A 80 -19.59 -0.29 -7.92
C LEU A 80 -19.32 -0.25 -9.43
N PRO A 81 -19.20 -1.40 -10.12
CA PRO A 81 -19.25 -1.36 -11.57
C PRO A 81 -20.59 -0.72 -11.98
N PRO A 82 -20.67 -0.05 -13.15
CA PRO A 82 -21.87 0.66 -13.64
C PRO A 82 -23.12 -0.21 -13.85
N SER A 83 -23.07 -1.50 -13.45
CA SER A 83 -24.15 -2.48 -13.55
C SER A 83 -24.57 -3.06 -12.19
N GLY A 84 -24.32 -2.37 -11.08
CA GLY A 84 -25.10 -2.50 -9.84
C GLY A 84 -25.30 -3.92 -9.30
N ASN A 85 -24.28 -4.78 -9.37
CA ASN A 85 -24.34 -6.07 -8.70
C ASN A 85 -23.33 -6.09 -7.55
N LEU A 86 -23.87 -6.04 -6.34
CA LEU A 86 -23.18 -6.23 -5.08
C LEU A 86 -22.64 -7.67 -5.05
N SER A 87 -21.44 -7.90 -5.59
CA SER A 87 -20.73 -9.14 -5.31
C SER A 87 -20.16 -9.00 -3.91
N VAL A 88 -20.94 -9.47 -2.96
CA VAL A 88 -20.54 -9.72 -1.57
C VAL A 88 -19.25 -10.55 -1.61
N TYR A 89 -18.11 -9.99 -1.22
CA TYR A 89 -16.98 -10.81 -0.79
C TYR A 89 -17.18 -11.12 0.70
N PRO A 90 -17.18 -12.40 1.09
CA PRO A 90 -17.41 -12.78 2.48
C PRO A 90 -16.19 -12.39 3.34
N ALA A 91 -16.48 -12.21 4.63
CA ALA A 91 -15.52 -12.02 5.71
C ALA A 91 -14.53 -13.19 5.86
#